data_AF-A0A377DU42-F1
#
_entry.id   AF-A0A377DU42-F1
#
_cell.length_a   1.000
_cell.length_b   1.000
_cell.length_c   1.000
_cell.angle_alpha   90.00
_cell.angle_beta   90.00
_cell.angle_gamma   90.00
#
_symmetry.space_group_name_H-M   'P 1'
#
loop_
_entity.id
_entity.type
_entity.pdbx_description
1 polymer ?
#
loop_
_entity_poly.entity_id
_entity_poly.type
_entity_poly.pdbx_seq_one_letter_code
_entity_poly.pdbx_strand_id
1 'polypeptide(L)' 'MEHRFAAARWQTGVTGCPQLEEALVSFDCRISQVVSVGTHDILFCAIEAIHRHTTPYGLVWFDRSYHA' A
#
# COMPACT_ATOMS: atom_id res chain seq x y z
N MET A 1 10.99 -12.95 3.39
CA MET A 1 10.62 -11.69 2.70
C MET A 1 10.70 -11.85 1.19
N GLU A 2 11.78 -12.41 0.64
CA GLU A 2 11.95 -12.64 -0.81
C GLU A 2 10.76 -13.34 -1.47
N HIS A 3 10.26 -14.45 -0.90
CA HIS A 3 9.11 -15.18 -1.46
C HIS A 3 7.85 -14.32 -1.62
N ARG A 4 7.64 -13.28 -0.80
CA ARG A 4 6.48 -12.38 -0.92
C ARG A 4 6.62 -11.46 -2.13
N PHE A 5 7.82 -10.88 -2.31
CA PHE A 5 8.10 -10.02 -3.46
C PHE A 5 8.20 -10.82 -4.77
N ALA A 6 8.56 -12.11 -4.70
CA ALA A 6 8.56 -13.00 -5.85
C ALA A 6 7.15 -13.32 -6.38
N ALA A 7 6.09 -13.13 -5.59
CA ALA A 7 4.72 -13.50 -5.96
C ALA A 7 3.99 -12.47 -6.84
N ALA A 8 4.60 -11.32 -7.12
CA ALA A 8 4.01 -10.25 -7.92
C ALA A 8 5.09 -9.39 -8.60
N ARG A 9 4.67 -8.45 -9.45
CA ARG A 9 5.56 -7.48 -10.07
C ARG A 9 5.60 -6.19 -9.25
N TRP A 10 6.80 -5.70 -9.00
CA TRP A 10 7.04 -4.53 -8.17
C TRP A 10 7.97 -3.58 -8.91
N GLN A 11 7.76 -2.29 -8.71
CA GLN A 11 8.68 -1.23 -9.13
C GLN A 11 9.11 -0.41 -7.92
N THR A 12 10.17 0.37 -8.08
CA THR A 12 10.65 1.26 -7.02
C THR A 12 9.91 2.60 -7.11
N GLY A 13 9.25 2.99 -6.02
CA GLY A 13 8.63 4.31 -5.87
C GLY A 13 9.67 5.43 -5.71
N VAL A 14 9.20 6.68 -5.71
CA VAL A 14 10.04 7.87 -5.56
C VAL A 14 10.79 7.94 -4.22
N THR A 15 10.23 7.34 -3.17
CA THR A 15 10.88 7.25 -1.85
C THR A 15 11.86 6.07 -1.75
N GLY A 16 11.92 5.21 -2.78
CA GLY A 16 12.63 3.93 -2.74
C GLY A 16 11.76 2.75 -2.26
N CYS A 17 10.52 2.99 -1.82
CA CYS A 17 9.61 1.93 -1.38
C CYS A 17 9.17 1.02 -2.54
N PRO A 18 8.96 -0.29 -2.31
CA PRO A 18 8.42 -1.19 -3.32
C PRO A 18 6.94 -0.88 -3.58
N GLN A 19 6.62 -0.57 -4.83
CA GLN A 19 5.29 -0.26 -5.32
C GLN A 19 4.76 -1.44 -6.15
N LEU A 20 3.57 -1.94 -5.83
CA LEU A 20 2.93 -3.03 -6.57
C LEU A 20 2.41 -2.51 -7.92
N GLU A 21 2.86 -3.13 -9.02
CA GLU A 21 2.56 -2.66 -10.38
C GLU A 21 1.09 -2.76 -10.78
N GLU A 22 0.30 -3.66 -10.17
CA GLU A 22 -1.10 -3.90 -10.56
C GLU A 22 -2.09 -3.53 -9.44
N ALA A 23 -1.65 -2.76 -8.44
CA ALA A 23 -2.52 -2.28 -7.38
C ALA A 23 -3.53 -1.27 -7.93
N LEU A 24 -4.79 -1.28 -7.45
CA LEU A 24 -5.79 -0.27 -7.83
C LEU A 24 -5.25 1.17 -7.66
N VAL A 25 -4.62 1.42 -6.53
CA VAL A 25 -3.93 2.68 -6.21
C VAL A 25 -2.73 2.37 -5.30
N SER A 26 -1.64 3.11 -5.50
CA SER A 26 -0.48 3.13 -4.61
C SER A 26 -0.20 4.57 -4.17
N PHE A 27 0.02 4.74 -2.87
CA PHE A 27 0.47 5.98 -2.27
C PHE A 27 1.90 5.78 -1.79
N ASP A 28 2.83 6.53 -2.38
CA ASP A 28 4.21 6.55 -1.93
C ASP A 28 4.41 7.73 -0.97
N CYS A 29 4.88 7.47 0.24
CA CYS A 29 4.77 8.41 1.34
C CYS A 29 6.00 8.43 2.24
N ARG A 30 6.16 9.55 2.96
CA ARG A 30 7.08 9.68 4.09
C ARG A 30 6.32 9.77 5.40
N ILE A 31 6.76 9.01 6.40
CA ILE A 31 6.19 9.06 7.76
C ILE A 31 6.51 10.44 8.36
N SER A 32 5.47 11.21 8.66
CA SER A 32 5.57 12.52 9.29
C SER A 32 5.34 12.46 10.80
N GLN A 33 4.58 11.47 11.27
CA GLN A 33 4.30 11.27 12.70
C GLN A 33 3.96 9.81 13.00
N VAL A 34 4.34 9.37 14.20
CA VAL A 34 4.00 8.06 14.77
C VAL A 34 3.33 8.27 16.12
N VAL A 35 2.19 7.62 16.35
CA VAL A 35 1.47 7.64 17.63
C VAL A 35 1.19 6.21 18.09
N SER A 36 1.76 5.80 19.22
CA SER A 36 1.54 4.48 19.80
C SER A 36 0.26 4.42 20.64
N VAL A 37 -0.60 3.43 20.36
CA VAL A 37 -1.86 3.18 21.06
C VAL A 37 -2.00 1.70 21.37
N GLY A 38 -1.77 1.33 22.62
CA GLY A 38 -1.82 -0.07 23.06
C GLY A 38 -0.78 -0.92 22.33
N THR A 39 -1.22 -1.88 21.53
CA THR A 39 -0.35 -2.79 20.77
C THR A 39 -0.03 -2.33 19.35
N HIS A 40 -0.53 -1.15 18.93
CA HIS A 40 -0.42 -0.68 17.55
C HIS A 40 0.16 0.74 17.47
N ASP A 41 0.79 1.06 16.34
CA ASP A 41 1.19 2.41 15.98
C ASP A 41 0.28 2.97 14.88
N ILE A 42 -0.12 4.23 15.03
CA ILE A 42 -0.76 5.03 13.99
C ILE A 42 0.35 5.78 13.26
N LEU A 43 0.50 5.51 11.96
CA LEU A 43 1.47 6.18 11.09
C LEU A 43 0.75 7.25 10.28
N PHE A 44 1.09 8.51 10.48
CA PHE A 44 0.68 9.61 9.62
C PHE A 44 1.74 9.80 8.54
N CYS A 45 1.30 9.81 7.29
CA CYS A 45 2.18 9.72 6.14
C CYS A 45 1.85 10.85 5.15
N ALA A 46 2.84 11.68 4.84
CA ALA A 46 2.74 12.70 3.79
C ALA A 46 2.98 12.04 2.42
N ILE A 47 2.06 12.23 1.49
CA ILE A 47 2.11 11.63 0.15
C ILE A 47 3.14 12.38 -0.70
N GLU A 48 4.12 11.65 -1.25
CA GLU A 48 5.11 12.17 -2.20
C GLU A 48 4.75 11.81 -3.66
N ALA A 49 4.08 10.68 -3.89
CA ALA A 49 3.54 10.31 -5.20
C ALA A 49 2.27 9.47 -5.11
N ILE A 50 1.44 9.56 -6.15
CA ILE A 50 0.22 8.76 -6.32
C ILE A 50 0.30 8.03 -7.66
N HIS A 51 0.10 6.72 -7.64
CA HIS A 51 -0.09 5.92 -8.85
C HIS A 51 -1.47 5.27 -8.81
N ARG A 52 -2.24 5.42 -9.90
CA ARG A 52 -3.62 4.93 -9.96
C ARG A 52 -3.85 4.21 -11.28
N HIS A 53 -4.42 3.02 -11.21
CA HIS A 53 -4.88 2.31 -12.39
C HIS A 53 -6.28 2.77 -12.80
N THR A 54 -6.57 2.72 -14.09
CA THR A 54 -7.87 3.13 -14.65
C THR A 54 -8.98 2.11 -14.40
N THR A 55 -8.70 1.01 -13.71
CA THR A 55 -9.67 -0.03 -13.38
C THR A 55 -10.63 0.44 -12.28
N PRO A 56 -11.94 0.16 -12.39
CA PRO A 56 -12.95 0.75 -11.50
C PRO A 56 -13.23 -0.05 -10.21
N TYR A 57 -12.74 -1.28 -10.07
CA TYR A 57 -13.11 -2.18 -8.97
C TYR A 57 -11.98 -2.35 -7.94
N GLY A 58 -12.32 -2.21 -6.67
CA GLY A 58 -11.40 -2.44 -5.55
C GLY A 58 -11.73 -3.71 -4.81
N LEU A 59 -10.70 -4.38 -4.29
CA LEU A 59 -10.86 -5.54 -3.43
C LEU A 59 -11.37 -5.11 -2.06
N VAL A 60 -12.49 -5.68 -1.63
CA VAL A 60 -13.10 -5.42 -0.32
C VAL A 60 -13.02 -6.67 0.54
N TRP A 61 -12.71 -6.49 1.83
CA TRP A 61 -12.79 -7.54 2.85
C TRP A 61 -14.01 -7.30 3.74
N PHE A 62 -14.99 -8.19 3.66
CA PHE A 62 -16.20 -8.13 4.46
C PHE A 62 -16.66 -9.53 4.84
N ASP A 63 -17.17 -9.68 6.06
CA ASP A 63 -17.60 -10.96 6.63
C ASP A 63 -16.61 -12.11 6.38
N ARG A 64 -15.34 -11.85 6.69
CA ARG A 64 -14.22 -12.80 6.54
C ARG A 64 -14.06 -13.37 5.11
N SER A 65 -14.49 -12.63 4.09
CA SER A 65 -14.38 -13.03 2.68
C SER A 65 -14.02 -11.85 1.77
N TYR A 66 -13.50 -12.18 0.58
CA TYR A 66 -13.16 -11.21 -0.47
C TYR A 66 -14.36 -10.92 -1.37
N HIS A 67 -14.50 -9.66 -1.75
CA HIS A 67 -15.53 -9.14 -2.66
C HIS A 67 -14.87 -8.19 -3.67
N ALA A 68 -15.39 -8.14 -4.91
CA ALA A 68 -14.88 -7.31 -6.00
C ALA A 68 -16.02 -6.59 -6.73
#